data_AF-A0A527ZFA6-F1
#
_entry.id   AF-A0A527ZFA6-F1
#
_cell.length_a   1.000
_cell.length_b   1.000
_cell.length_c   1.000
_cell.angle_alpha   90.00
_cell.angle_beta   90.00
_cell.angle_gamma   90.00
#
_symmetry.space_group_name_H-M   'P 1'
#
loop_
_entity.id
_entity.type
_entity.pdbx_description
1 polymer ?
#
loop_
_entity_poly.entity_id
_entity_poly.type
_entity_poly.pdbx_seq_one_letter_code
_entity_poly.pdbx_strand_id
1 'polypeptide(L)'
;TFAVRHKFATSGIVGIAFALSVVGMGSLKQQFFPTSDRPEVLVEIRLPEGTSIETTTATVERLEGWLDEQPEARIVTSYVGQGAPRFFFAMAPELPDPAF
;
A
#
# COMPACT_ATOMS: atom_id res chain seq x y z
N THR A 1 37.33 -37.21 3.91
CA THR A 1 38.80 -37.03 3.97
C THR A 1 39.34 -35.90 3.09
N PHE A 2 38.70 -35.58 1.95
CA PHE A 2 39.17 -34.55 0.99
C PHE A 2 39.36 -33.15 1.59
N ALA A 3 38.39 -32.66 2.39
CA ALA A 3 38.47 -31.35 3.06
C ALA A 3 39.64 -31.27 4.06
N VAL A 4 39.89 -32.35 4.81
CA VAL A 4 41.00 -32.44 5.78
C VAL A 4 42.36 -32.46 5.07
N ARG A 5 42.45 -33.13 3.92
CA ARG A 5 43.68 -33.19 3.12
C ARG A 5 44.00 -31.85 2.45
N HIS A 6 42.99 -31.07 2.08
CA HIS A 6 43.12 -29.73 1.49
C HIS A 6 42.67 -28.64 2.47
N LYS A 7 43.13 -28.75 3.73
CA LYS A 7 42.75 -27.85 4.83
C LYS A 7 42.92 -26.37 4.48
N PHE A 8 44.00 -25.99 3.79
CA PHE A 8 44.24 -24.60 3.39
C PHE A 8 43.25 -24.11 2.31
N ALA A 9 42.94 -24.95 1.31
CA ALA A 9 41.95 -24.60 0.29
C ALA A 9 40.54 -24.48 0.91
N THR A 10 40.20 -25.39 1.83
CA THR A 10 38.92 -25.36 2.54
C THR A 10 38.79 -24.09 3.39
N SER A 11 39.81 -23.74 4.17
CA SER A 11 39.81 -22.49 4.96
C SER A 11 39.77 -21.25 4.07
N GLY A 12 40.46 -21.25 2.93
CA GLY A 12 40.40 -20.16 1.96
C GLY A 12 39.00 -19.95 1.39
N ILE A 13 38.32 -21.04 0.99
CA ILE A 13 36.93 -20.99 0.50
C ILE A 13 35.98 -20.46 1.57
N VAL A 14 36.11 -20.92 2.82
CA VAL A 14 35.29 -20.42 3.94
C VAL A 14 35.52 -18.93 4.17
N GLY A 15 36.78 -18.47 4.17
CA GLY A 15 37.11 -17.06 4.31
C GLY A 15 36.53 -16.20 3.19
N ILE A 16 36.61 -16.66 1.94
CA ILE A 16 36.01 -15.98 0.78
C ILE A 16 34.50 -15.92 0.91
N ALA A 17 33.83 -17.03 1.25
CA ALA A 17 32.38 -17.07 1.42
C ALA A 17 31.91 -16.14 2.55
N PHE A 18 32.67 -16.07 3.65
CA PHE A 18 32.39 -15.16 4.75
C PHE A 18 32.53 -13.69 4.32
N ALA A 19 33.63 -13.34 3.65
CA ALA A 19 33.85 -11.97 3.16
C ALA A 19 32.76 -11.55 2.16
N LEU A 20 32.36 -12.43 1.24
CA LEU A 20 31.26 -12.19 0.31
C LEU A 20 29.94 -11.97 1.04
N SER A 21 29.67 -12.73 2.11
CA SER A 21 28.46 -12.57 2.91
C SER A 21 28.42 -11.22 3.62
N VAL A 22 29.54 -10.78 4.19
CA VAL A 22 29.66 -9.47 4.85
C VAL A 22 29.43 -8.33 3.86
N VAL A 23 30.08 -8.38 2.69
CA VAL A 23 29.89 -7.36 1.65
C VAL A 23 28.46 -7.37 1.11
N GLY A 24 27.89 -8.55 0.87
CA GLY A 24 26.51 -8.71 0.38
C GLY A 24 25.47 -8.17 1.37
N MET A 25 25.71 -8.30 2.68
CA MET A 25 24.80 -7.79 3.71
C MET A 25 24.65 -6.28 3.68
N GLY A 26 25.70 -5.54 3.29
CA GLY A 26 25.63 -4.08 3.12
C GLY A 26 24.73 -3.63 1.95
N SER A 27 24.45 -4.53 0.99
CA SER A 27 23.56 -4.25 -0.15
C SER A 27 22.10 -4.58 0.14
N LEU A 28 21.79 -5.22 1.28
CA LEU A 28 20.43 -5.55 1.66
C LEU A 28 19.74 -4.31 2.20
N LYS A 29 18.59 -3.97 1.63
CA LYS A 29 17.72 -2.92 2.17
C LYS A 29 17.18 -3.38 3.52
N GLN A 30 17.44 -2.60 4.57
CA GLN A 30 16.90 -2.87 5.90
C GLN A 30 15.42 -2.50 5.91
N GLN A 31 14.58 -3.52 5.92
CA GLN A 31 13.13 -3.34 5.90
C GLN A 31 12.52 -4.13 7.05
N PHE A 32 11.94 -3.41 8.01
CA PHE A 32 11.40 -4.00 9.25
C PHE A 32 10.15 -4.85 9.01
N PHE A 33 9.37 -4.47 8.00
CA PHE A 33 8.20 -5.19 7.51
C PHE A 33 8.13 -5.07 5.99
N PRO A 34 7.72 -6.11 5.26
CA PRO A 34 7.38 -6.01 3.84
C PRO A 34 6.48 -4.78 3.61
N THR A 35 6.64 -4.11 2.48
CA THR A 35 5.78 -2.97 2.17
C THR A 35 4.41 -3.61 2.00
N SER A 36 3.49 -3.25 2.89
CA SER A 36 2.10 -3.63 2.74
C SER A 36 1.57 -2.77 1.62
N ASP A 37 1.92 -3.14 0.39
CA ASP A 37 1.43 -2.48 -0.82
C ASP A 37 -0.08 -2.67 -0.81
N ARG A 38 -0.81 -1.63 -0.41
CA ARG A 38 -2.28 -1.62 -0.52
C ARG A 38 -2.61 -1.00 -1.86
N PRO A 39 -3.07 -1.78 -2.84
CA PRO A 39 -3.51 -1.27 -4.14
C PRO A 39 -4.91 -0.63 -3.98
N GLU A 40 -5.05 0.29 -3.03
CA GLU A 40 -6.27 1.02 -2.73
C GLU A 40 -6.08 2.46 -3.21
N VAL A 41 -7.08 2.99 -3.91
CA VAL A 41 -7.10 4.38 -4.37
C VAL A 41 -8.21 5.11 -3.62
N LEU A 42 -7.88 6.30 -3.12
CA LEU A 42 -8.76 7.13 -2.31
C LEU A 42 -9.16 8.33 -3.15
N VAL A 43 -10.47 8.54 -3.31
CA VAL A 43 -11.02 9.63 -4.09
C VAL A 43 -11.94 10.45 -3.19
N GLU A 44 -11.62 11.73 -3.03
CA GLU A 44 -12.44 12.70 -2.32
C GLU A 44 -13.23 13.53 -3.34
N ILE A 45 -14.56 13.53 -3.22
CA ILE A 45 -15.44 14.32 -4.08
C ILE A 45 -16.01 15.45 -3.24
N ARG A 46 -15.60 16.67 -3.55
CA ARG A 46 -16.08 17.88 -2.88
C ARG A 46 -16.82 18.77 -3.87
N LEU A 47 -18.11 18.96 -3.64
CA LEU A 47 -18.96 19.89 -4.39
C LEU A 47 -19.06 21.24 -3.66
N PRO A 48 -19.47 22.33 -4.36
CA PRO A 48 -19.68 23.62 -3.73
C PRO A 48 -20.66 23.55 -2.56
N GLU A 49 -20.42 24.37 -1.53
CA GLU A 49 -21.30 24.48 -0.36
C GLU A 49 -22.73 24.86 -0.78
N GLY A 50 -23.73 24.20 -0.18
CA GLY A 50 -25.15 24.36 -0.55
C GLY A 50 -25.62 23.49 -1.72
N THR A 51 -24.76 22.62 -2.26
CA THR A 51 -25.18 21.57 -3.20
C THR A 51 -26.01 20.52 -2.47
N SER A 52 -27.14 20.12 -3.06
CA SER A 52 -28.02 19.13 -2.42
C SER A 52 -27.37 17.75 -2.35
N ILE A 53 -27.69 16.98 -1.30
CA ILE A 53 -27.17 15.62 -1.13
C ILE A 53 -27.51 14.70 -2.31
N GLU A 54 -28.66 14.91 -2.96
CA GLU A 54 -29.08 14.16 -4.15
C GLU A 54 -28.15 14.43 -5.34
N THR A 55 -27.68 15.67 -5.47
CA THR A 55 -26.74 16.06 -6.54
C THR A 55 -25.36 15.43 -6.31
N THR A 56 -24.91 15.42 -5.05
CA THR A 56 -23.68 14.72 -4.66
C THR A 56 -23.79 13.22 -4.91
N THR A 57 -24.93 12.61 -4.55
CA THR A 57 -25.21 11.19 -4.78
C THR A 57 -25.19 10.85 -6.27
N ALA A 58 -25.87 11.62 -7.11
CA ALA A 58 -25.87 11.40 -8.56
C ALA A 58 -24.47 11.53 -9.19
N THR A 59 -23.62 12.41 -8.64
CA THR A 59 -22.23 12.56 -9.08
C THR A 59 -21.40 11.33 -8.72
N VAL A 60 -21.59 10.80 -7.51
CA VAL A 60 -20.91 9.59 -7.02
C VAL A 60 -21.36 8.36 -7.83
N GLU A 61 -22.66 8.17 -8.04
CA GLU A 61 -23.21 7.07 -8.85
C GLU A 61 -22.66 7.06 -10.27
N ARG A 62 -22.48 8.25 -10.87
CA ARG A 62 -21.87 8.37 -12.20
C ARG A 62 -20.41 7.93 -12.20
N LEU A 63 -19.66 8.23 -11.14
CA LEU A 63 -18.27 7.81 -11.00
C LEU A 63 -18.20 6.29 -10.77
N GLU A 64 -19.07 5.74 -9.94
CA GLU A 64 -19.18 4.30 -9.70
C GLU A 64 -19.48 3.54 -10.99
N GLY A 65 -20.46 3.99 -11.78
CA GLY A 65 -20.77 3.38 -13.06
C GLY A 65 -19.59 3.39 -14.04
N TRP A 66 -18.78 4.44 -14.05
CA TRP A 66 -17.56 4.48 -14.86
C TRP A 66 -16.45 3.56 -14.30
N LEU A 67 -16.34 3.44 -12.98
CA LEU A 67 -15.37 2.56 -12.31
C LEU A 67 -15.69 1.08 -12.52
N ASP A 68 -16.97 0.70 -12.58
CA ASP A 68 -17.41 -0.67 -12.86
C ASP A 68 -16.95 -1.18 -14.25
N GLU A 69 -16.72 -0.26 -15.20
CA GLU A 69 -16.16 -0.59 -16.52
C GLU A 69 -14.65 -0.82 -16.49
N GLN A 70 -13.95 -0.44 -15.41
CA GLN A 70 -12.49 -0.54 -15.31
C GLN A 70 -12.08 -1.88 -14.68
N PRO A 71 -11.27 -2.71 -15.37
CA PRO A 71 -10.86 -4.02 -14.87
C PRO A 71 -9.97 -3.95 -13.60
N GLU A 72 -9.36 -2.80 -13.32
CA GLU A 72 -8.55 -2.56 -12.12
C GLU A 72 -9.40 -2.32 -10.86
N ALA A 73 -10.62 -1.81 -11.00
CA ALA A 73 -11.51 -1.46 -9.90
C ALA A 73 -12.32 -2.68 -9.43
N ARG A 74 -11.70 -3.54 -8.62
CA ARG A 74 -12.35 -4.79 -8.16
C ARG A 74 -13.43 -4.59 -7.10
N ILE A 75 -13.21 -3.62 -6.21
CA ILE A 75 -14.11 -3.30 -5.10
C ILE A 75 -14.19 -1.78 -5.03
N VAL A 76 -15.39 -1.26 -5.17
CA VAL A 76 -15.70 0.16 -5.04
C VAL A 76 -16.59 0.33 -3.81
N THR A 77 -16.29 1.31 -2.97
CA THR A 77 -17.11 1.65 -1.81
C THR A 77 -17.15 3.16 -1.67
N SER A 78 -18.36 3.71 -1.69
CA SER A 78 -18.60 5.14 -1.54
C SER A 78 -19.25 5.45 -0.20
N TYR A 79 -18.98 6.66 0.29
CA TYR A 79 -19.61 7.24 1.47
C TYR A 79 -20.04 8.65 1.10
N VAL A 80 -21.36 8.93 1.15
CA VAL A 80 -21.95 10.21 0.74
C VAL A 80 -22.65 10.84 1.94
N GLY A 81 -22.43 12.14 2.16
CA GLY A 81 -23.00 12.89 3.29
C GLY A 81 -22.32 12.67 4.65
N GLN A 82 -21.35 11.75 4.73
CA GLN A 82 -20.52 11.53 5.91
C GLN A 82 -19.17 10.94 5.51
N GLY A 83 -18.13 11.21 6.29
CA GLY A 83 -16.81 10.61 6.07
C GLY A 83 -16.84 9.09 6.20
N ALA A 84 -15.93 8.42 5.48
CA ALA A 84 -15.75 6.99 5.62
C ALA A 84 -15.43 6.59 7.07
N PRO A 85 -15.95 5.46 7.59
CA PRO A 85 -15.58 4.95 8.89
C PRO A 85 -14.07 4.73 8.93
N ARG A 86 -13.44 4.85 10.11
CA ARG A 86 -11.97 4.82 10.22
C ARG A 86 -11.38 3.46 9.80
N PHE A 87 -11.10 3.29 8.51
CA PHE A 87 -10.54 2.07 7.93
C PHE A 87 -9.01 2.12 7.76
N PHE A 88 -8.43 3.33 7.83
CA PHE A 88 -6.99 3.55 7.75
C PHE A 88 -6.53 4.47 8.89
N PHE A 89 -5.56 4.03 9.69
CA PHE A 89 -5.14 4.76 10.89
C PHE A 89 -4.62 6.17 10.61
N ALA A 90 -4.00 6.38 9.45
CA ALA A 90 -3.46 7.67 9.04
C ALA A 90 -4.46 8.57 8.30
N MET A 91 -5.67 8.08 7.99
CA MET A 91 -6.78 8.96 7.60
C MET A 91 -7.66 9.26 8.80
N ALA A 92 -7.89 10.55 9.05
CA ALA A 92 -8.92 10.98 9.97
C ALA A 92 -10.27 10.90 9.23
N PRO A 93 -11.29 10.26 9.81
CA PRO A 93 -12.64 10.31 9.25
C PRO A 93 -13.14 11.76 9.28
N GLU A 94 -13.70 12.24 8.17
CA GLU A 94 -14.40 13.53 8.17
C GLU A 94 -15.65 13.44 9.05
N LEU A 95 -15.82 14.44 9.91
CA LEU A 95 -16.98 14.52 10.80
C LEU A 95 -18.23 14.82 9.97
N PRO A 96 -19.41 14.30 10.36
CA PRO A 96 -20.67 14.69 9.75
C PRO A 96 -20.85 16.20 9.85
N ASP A 97 -20.99 16.89 8.71
CA ASP A 97 -21.32 18.32 8.67
C ASP A 97 -22.84 18.48 8.42
N PRO A 98 -23.59 19.15 9.32
CA PRO A 98 -25.00 19.43 9.12
C PRO A 98 -25.32 20.33 7.91
N ALA A 99 -24.32 20.85 7.20
CA ALA A 99 -24.48 21.56 5.93
C ALA A 99 -24.66 20.65 4.69
N PHE A 100 -24.55 19.32 4.86
CA PHE A 100 -24.88 18.31 3.83
C PHE A 100 -26.37 17.91 3.82
#